data_AF-A0A1Z9C1Q7-F1
#
_entry.id   AF-A0A1Z9C1Q7-F1
#
_cell.length_a   1.000
_cell.length_b   1.000
_cell.length_c   1.000
_cell.angle_alpha   90.00
_cell.angle_beta   90.00
_cell.angle_gamma   90.00
#
_symmetry.space_group_name_H-M   'P 1'
#
loop_
_entity.id
_entity.type
_entity.pdbx_description
1 polymer ?
#
loop_
_entity_poly.entity_id
_entity_poly.type
_entity_poly.pdbx_seq_one_letter_code
_entity_poly.pdbx_strand_id
1 'polypeptide(L)'
;MGRDARRALGLVCIMMLAPLSGCFGEGEDAAIGDGDINITPETLIGGVFQGMTLSADKDLSAYIPYLILNEDTGFVQNSTVVDLKEGESLLLTVLAPPRTDTAIVLLGDYGRENWPIRNIDESWKTWWERGGYDDVASKGIIRAEGENGSIDTVTSASSNGGSATPILLEIQRPEAPGFSESEGGRHSTGVVNGRTTFNYLSSLSDQTADPTDLADGALGYLDRWAGQGNAAYEDAALHLIQTLENFGLEVITQRFVYDSEMNPGDVNPEAYNICGYRFGEVDPDKWMVFGAHFDIAPPINGGMISPHLPGVGRTYGTRVGAYDNTAGTSMVLTVAEAMADFSTRNTMVFCLWSGEEGGKRGSDYWTDEWVKEDNPNVEVTNYVNLDMAGVNWPGGGGAPCGNNHGGGEPNCDPDPTVDDDGYPKDEEVWPMRVYIGPSLDHDVMNQPGMVGLAMWIGSDAIGVEEQMAPLLGEGHDIETWKVDDWYAKDRPEIIVYEDTTARSDHATFQDNLGTVTMGFGGLVDGYWCYHQTCDTVDEMIDWMDTTGKEYGEEQSGTSNLVDALDTITWWATYSFFHLDQDPIRNAYLDA
;
A
#
# COMPACT_ATOMS: atom_id res chain seq x y z
N MET A 1 15.39 60.94 -63.50
CA MET A 1 16.45 60.59 -62.53
C MET A 1 15.92 59.92 -61.25
N GLY A 2 14.70 59.35 -61.20
CA GLY A 2 14.14 58.80 -59.94
C GLY A 2 13.94 57.29 -59.87
N ARG A 3 14.15 56.56 -60.97
CA ARG A 3 13.81 55.13 -61.07
C ARG A 3 15.01 54.21 -60.83
N ASP A 4 16.21 54.64 -61.21
CA ASP A 4 17.44 53.87 -61.04
C ASP A 4 18.01 53.99 -59.61
N ALA A 5 17.87 55.15 -58.97
CA ALA A 5 18.30 55.35 -57.58
C ALA A 5 17.53 54.46 -56.58
N ARG A 6 16.24 54.21 -56.83
CA ARG A 6 15.42 53.32 -55.98
C ARG A 6 15.77 51.85 -56.15
N ARG A 7 16.14 51.43 -57.37
CA ARG A 7 16.61 50.07 -57.65
C ARG A 7 18.00 49.83 -57.04
N ALA A 8 18.90 50.82 -57.16
CA ALA A 8 20.21 50.77 -56.53
C ALA A 8 20.11 50.72 -55.00
N LEU A 9 19.25 51.54 -54.39
CA LEU A 9 19.05 51.52 -52.94
C LEU A 9 18.42 50.19 -52.47
N GLY A 10 17.47 49.64 -53.21
CA GLY A 10 16.86 48.33 -52.90
C GLY A 10 17.86 47.17 -52.96
N LEU A 11 18.73 47.14 -53.97
CA LEU A 11 19.78 46.13 -54.10
C LEU A 11 20.84 46.27 -52.99
N VAL A 12 21.21 47.50 -52.62
CA VAL A 12 22.14 47.77 -51.52
C VAL A 12 21.55 47.35 -50.18
N CYS A 13 20.26 47.59 -49.92
CA CYS A 13 19.60 47.10 -48.70
C CYS A 13 19.52 45.57 -48.64
N ILE A 14 19.25 44.89 -49.76
CA ILE A 14 19.24 43.41 -49.82
C ILE A 14 20.65 42.84 -49.59
N MET A 15 21.69 43.46 -50.17
CA MET A 15 23.09 43.05 -49.96
C MET A 15 23.60 43.35 -48.55
N MET A 16 23.07 44.37 -47.87
CA MET A 16 23.37 44.65 -46.45
C MET A 16 22.60 43.76 -45.47
N LEU A 17 21.53 43.08 -45.90
CA LEU A 17 20.81 42.09 -45.10
C LEU A 17 21.40 40.67 -45.23
N ALA A 18 22.15 40.39 -46.30
CA ALA A 18 22.80 39.09 -46.53
C ALA A 18 23.82 38.66 -45.44
N PRO A 19 24.56 39.54 -44.73
CA PRO A 19 25.40 39.14 -43.61
C PRO A 19 24.62 38.89 -42.31
N LEU A 20 23.37 39.32 -42.22
CA LEU A 20 22.52 39.10 -41.03
C LEU A 20 21.88 37.70 -41.03
N SER A 21 21.85 37.00 -42.17
CA SER A 21 21.43 35.60 -42.28
C SER A 21 22.58 34.59 -42.12
N GLY A 22 23.81 35.05 -41.81
CA GLY A 22 25.01 34.23 -41.79
C GLY A 22 25.76 34.16 -40.45
N CYS A 23 25.12 34.56 -39.35
CA CYS A 23 25.71 34.50 -38.00
C CYS A 23 24.67 34.16 -36.93
N PHE A 24 23.91 33.09 -37.16
CA PHE A 24 23.09 32.37 -36.16
C PHE A 24 23.41 30.89 -36.30
N GLY A 25 24.65 30.54 -35.95
CA GLY A 25 25.14 29.18 -36.02
C GLY A 25 26.58 29.14 -35.58
N GLU A 26 26.80 28.91 -34.29
CA GLU A 26 27.96 28.19 -33.77
C GLU A 26 27.69 27.77 -32.31
N GLY A 27 27.18 26.53 -32.16
CA GLY A 27 27.64 25.59 -31.13
C GLY A 27 27.27 25.82 -29.66
N GLU A 28 25.98 25.93 -29.35
CA GLU A 28 25.47 25.26 -28.15
C GLU A 28 24.66 24.09 -28.70
N ASP A 29 25.00 22.85 -28.32
CA ASP A 29 24.12 21.70 -28.59
C ASP A 29 22.72 22.09 -28.10
N ALA A 30 21.73 22.05 -29.00
CA ALA A 30 20.37 22.42 -28.62
C ALA A 30 19.95 21.50 -27.46
N ALA A 31 19.58 22.09 -26.32
CA ALA A 31 19.15 21.36 -25.14
C ALA A 31 18.10 20.29 -25.50
N ILE A 32 18.19 19.13 -24.87
CA ILE A 32 17.29 18.00 -25.12
C ILE A 32 15.84 18.45 -24.91
N GLY A 33 15.05 18.35 -25.97
CA GLY A 33 13.64 18.73 -26.00
C GLY A 33 12.69 17.54 -25.90
N ASP A 34 11.41 17.84 -25.73
CA ASP A 34 10.34 16.84 -25.66
C ASP A 34 10.20 16.01 -26.95
N GLY A 35 10.43 16.62 -28.09
CA GLY A 35 10.41 15.97 -29.41
C GLY A 35 11.67 15.19 -29.78
N ASP A 36 12.64 15.02 -28.87
CA ASP A 36 13.88 14.27 -29.12
C ASP A 36 13.77 12.78 -28.74
N ILE A 37 12.61 12.34 -28.20
CA ILE A 37 12.30 10.95 -27.90
C ILE A 37 10.86 10.62 -28.31
N ASN A 38 10.63 9.36 -28.69
CA ASN A 38 9.30 8.80 -28.85
C ASN A 38 9.10 7.66 -27.84
N ILE A 39 8.06 7.77 -27.01
CA ILE A 39 7.69 6.76 -26.02
C ILE A 39 6.37 6.11 -26.44
N THR A 40 6.37 4.78 -26.54
CA THR A 40 5.20 3.99 -26.92
C THR A 40 4.93 2.91 -25.86
N PRO A 41 3.68 2.72 -25.40
CA PRO A 41 2.47 3.48 -25.76
C PRO A 41 2.42 4.89 -25.14
N GLU A 42 1.64 5.78 -25.74
CA GLU A 42 1.40 7.15 -25.21
C GLU A 42 0.52 7.14 -23.94
N THR A 43 -0.37 6.14 -23.84
CA THR A 43 -1.20 5.89 -22.67
C THR A 43 -0.78 4.57 -22.03
N LEU A 44 -0.35 4.64 -20.78
CA LEU A 44 0.04 3.50 -19.96
C LEU A 44 -1.20 2.89 -19.28
N ILE A 45 -1.23 1.55 -19.18
CA ILE A 45 -2.24 0.86 -18.37
C ILE A 45 -1.79 0.86 -16.91
N GLY A 46 -2.58 1.46 -16.03
CA GLY A 46 -2.28 1.53 -14.59
C GLY A 46 -2.32 0.17 -13.90
N GLY A 47 -1.37 -0.09 -13.01
CA GLY A 47 -1.35 -1.27 -12.16
C GLY A 47 -0.96 -2.58 -12.85
N VAL A 48 -0.36 -2.53 -14.05
CA VAL A 48 0.19 -3.72 -14.73
C VAL A 48 1.63 -3.49 -15.17
N PHE A 49 2.44 -4.56 -15.16
CA PHE A 49 3.72 -4.56 -15.85
C PHE A 49 3.47 -4.62 -17.36
N GLN A 50 4.00 -3.65 -18.10
CA GLN A 50 3.81 -3.55 -19.54
C GLN A 50 5.08 -3.05 -20.24
N GLY A 51 5.19 -3.39 -21.53
CA GLY A 51 6.28 -2.89 -22.36
C GLY A 51 6.15 -1.40 -22.65
N MET A 52 7.18 -0.62 -22.32
CA MET A 52 7.36 0.77 -22.68
C MET A 52 8.61 0.89 -23.56
N THR A 53 8.41 1.28 -24.82
CA THR A 53 9.50 1.45 -25.79
C THR A 53 9.91 2.91 -25.84
N LEU A 54 11.19 3.18 -25.61
CA LEU A 54 11.82 4.49 -25.76
C LEU A 54 12.64 4.47 -27.05
N SER A 55 12.38 5.38 -28.00
CA SER A 55 13.15 5.53 -29.24
C SER A 55 13.71 6.94 -29.35
N ALA A 56 15.03 7.06 -29.44
CA ALA A 56 15.70 8.35 -29.38
C ALA A 56 15.98 8.92 -30.77
N ASP A 57 15.62 10.19 -30.97
CA ASP A 57 15.92 10.95 -32.20
C ASP A 57 17.23 11.77 -32.06
N LYS A 58 17.85 11.76 -30.87
CA LYS A 58 19.17 12.31 -30.57
C LYS A 58 19.86 11.49 -29.47
N ASP A 59 21.17 11.68 -29.32
CA ASP A 59 21.90 11.18 -28.15
C ASP A 59 21.35 11.83 -26.86
N LEU A 60 20.77 11.03 -25.97
CA LEU A 60 20.17 11.49 -24.71
C LEU A 60 20.29 10.44 -23.60
N SER A 61 20.05 10.85 -22.37
CA SER A 61 19.75 9.96 -21.24
C SER A 61 18.30 10.15 -20.80
N ALA A 62 17.67 9.08 -20.31
CA ALA A 62 16.31 9.12 -19.78
C ALA A 62 16.26 8.48 -18.38
N TYR A 63 15.63 9.15 -17.42
CA TYR A 63 15.31 8.63 -16.10
C TYR A 63 13.84 8.22 -16.04
N ILE A 64 13.61 6.97 -15.64
CA ILE A 64 12.30 6.33 -15.53
C ILE A 64 12.04 6.05 -14.04
N PRO A 65 11.23 6.88 -13.35
CA PRO A 65 11.01 6.82 -11.90
C PRO A 65 9.98 5.77 -11.46
N TYR A 66 9.97 4.59 -12.08
CA TYR A 66 8.96 3.55 -11.85
C TYR A 66 9.57 2.20 -11.54
N LEU A 67 8.77 1.27 -11.00
CA LEU A 67 9.20 -0.11 -10.83
C LEU A 67 9.39 -0.77 -12.19
N ILE A 68 10.56 -1.37 -12.39
CA ILE A 68 10.96 -2.03 -13.64
C ILE A 68 11.08 -3.52 -13.37
N LEU A 69 10.38 -4.36 -14.13
CA LEU A 69 10.70 -5.78 -14.18
C LEU A 69 11.93 -5.95 -15.07
N ASN A 70 13.08 -6.17 -14.46
CA ASN A 70 14.35 -6.27 -15.16
C ASN A 70 14.50 -7.69 -15.75
N GLU A 71 14.30 -7.81 -17.06
CA GLU A 71 14.37 -9.08 -17.79
C GLU A 71 15.75 -9.75 -17.72
N ASP A 72 16.84 -9.02 -17.47
CA ASP A 72 18.18 -9.59 -17.35
C ASP A 72 18.37 -10.33 -16.01
N THR A 73 17.69 -9.86 -14.95
CA THR A 73 17.81 -10.41 -13.59
C THR A 73 16.60 -11.25 -13.19
N GLY A 74 15.44 -11.04 -13.81
CA GLY A 74 14.15 -11.61 -13.41
C GLY A 74 13.50 -10.92 -12.21
N PHE A 75 14.15 -9.90 -11.62
CA PHE A 75 13.65 -9.20 -10.44
C PHE A 75 13.03 -7.85 -10.77
N VAL A 76 12.13 -7.40 -9.90
CA VAL A 76 11.65 -6.01 -9.92
C VAL A 76 12.73 -5.09 -9.31
N GLN A 77 12.91 -3.92 -9.91
CA GLN A 77 13.81 -2.89 -9.41
C GLN A 77 13.18 -1.49 -9.36
N ASN A 78 13.70 -0.65 -8.48
CA ASN A 78 13.40 0.75 -8.23
C ASN A 78 14.06 1.62 -9.30
N SER A 79 13.25 2.10 -10.26
CA SER A 79 13.67 3.05 -11.29
C SER A 79 14.84 2.59 -12.15
N THR A 80 15.13 3.35 -13.20
CA THR A 80 16.33 3.16 -14.01
C THR A 80 16.74 4.46 -14.71
N VAL A 81 18.00 4.54 -15.10
CA VAL A 81 18.52 5.55 -16.03
C VAL A 81 19.11 4.83 -17.23
N VAL A 82 18.73 5.25 -18.43
CA VAL A 82 19.19 4.63 -19.68
C VAL A 82 19.80 5.67 -20.60
N ASP A 83 20.87 5.28 -21.31
CA ASP A 83 21.47 6.09 -22.35
C ASP A 83 21.05 5.56 -23.72
N LEU A 84 20.61 6.45 -24.60
CA LEU A 84 20.17 6.12 -25.95
C LEU A 84 20.89 7.02 -26.94
N LYS A 85 21.52 6.44 -27.94
CA LYS A 85 22.05 7.20 -29.08
C LYS A 85 20.96 7.47 -30.11
N GLU A 86 21.20 8.44 -30.98
CA GLU A 86 20.33 8.72 -32.12
C GLU A 86 20.03 7.43 -32.91
N GLY A 87 18.75 7.12 -33.04
CA GLY A 87 18.23 5.94 -33.75
C GLY A 87 18.22 4.65 -32.93
N GLU A 88 18.63 4.66 -31.66
CA GLU A 88 18.48 3.53 -30.74
C GLU A 88 17.07 3.46 -30.15
N SER A 89 16.61 2.23 -29.91
CA SER A 89 15.35 1.96 -29.21
C SER A 89 15.60 0.94 -28.10
N LEU A 90 14.97 1.15 -26.96
CA LEU A 90 14.99 0.25 -25.82
C LEU A 90 13.57 -0.07 -25.38
N LEU A 91 13.31 -1.35 -25.09
CA LEU A 91 12.07 -1.81 -24.48
C LEU A 91 12.33 -2.07 -23.00
N LEU A 92 11.54 -1.42 -22.13
CA LEU A 92 11.51 -1.67 -20.69
C LEU A 92 10.17 -2.27 -20.29
N THR A 93 10.15 -3.16 -19.31
CA THR A 93 8.90 -3.64 -18.69
C THR A 93 8.63 -2.83 -17.43
N VAL A 94 7.67 -1.91 -17.47
CA VAL A 94 7.40 -0.91 -16.42
C VAL A 94 6.06 -1.18 -15.75
N LEU A 95 5.99 -1.08 -14.42
CA LEU A 95 4.73 -1.00 -13.68
C LEU A 95 4.29 0.46 -13.60
N ALA A 96 3.23 0.80 -14.34
CA ALA A 96 2.61 2.11 -14.19
C ALA A 96 1.83 2.18 -12.87
N PRO A 97 1.86 3.34 -12.16
CA PRO A 97 1.04 3.57 -10.98
C PRO A 97 -0.43 3.15 -11.15
N PRO A 98 -1.03 2.47 -10.16
CA PRO A 98 -2.40 1.95 -10.26
C PRO A 98 -3.49 2.99 -10.02
N ARG A 99 -3.17 4.13 -9.38
CA ARG A 99 -4.16 5.07 -8.85
C ARG A 99 -3.85 6.54 -9.20
N THR A 100 -3.06 6.77 -10.25
CA THR A 100 -2.80 8.11 -10.81
C THR A 100 -3.08 8.15 -12.31
N ASP A 101 -3.22 9.36 -12.85
CA ASP A 101 -3.52 9.63 -14.26
C ASP A 101 -2.30 10.11 -15.06
N THR A 102 -1.17 10.35 -14.40
CA THR A 102 0.00 11.02 -14.97
C THR A 102 1.27 10.26 -14.63
N ALA A 103 2.00 9.84 -15.66
CA ALA A 103 3.37 9.37 -15.56
C ALA A 103 4.36 10.40 -16.15
N ILE A 104 5.62 10.30 -15.73
CA ILE A 104 6.70 11.18 -16.14
C ILE A 104 7.97 10.39 -16.48
N VAL A 105 8.65 10.80 -17.55
CA VAL A 105 10.02 10.39 -17.86
C VAL A 105 10.86 11.66 -17.98
N LEU A 106 12.02 11.70 -17.34
CA LEU A 106 12.90 12.86 -17.42
C LEU A 106 14.00 12.63 -18.45
N LEU A 107 14.25 13.62 -19.31
CA LEU A 107 15.33 13.61 -20.28
C LEU A 107 16.44 14.57 -19.89
N GLY A 108 17.65 14.23 -20.32
CA GLY A 108 18.83 15.06 -20.13
C GLY A 108 19.92 14.69 -21.12
N ASP A 109 21.01 15.45 -21.10
CA ASP A 109 22.16 15.23 -21.96
C ASP A 109 22.70 13.80 -21.83
N TYR A 110 23.18 13.24 -22.93
CA TYR A 110 23.74 11.89 -22.95
C TYR A 110 24.84 11.69 -21.89
N GLY A 111 24.73 10.61 -21.12
CA GLY A 111 25.61 10.31 -19.99
C GLY A 111 25.30 11.08 -18.70
N ARG A 112 24.11 11.68 -18.59
CA ARG A 112 23.69 12.40 -17.37
C ARG A 112 23.58 11.45 -16.18
N GLU A 113 24.30 11.78 -15.10
CA GLU A 113 24.34 10.96 -13.89
C GLU A 113 23.34 11.39 -12.81
N ASN A 114 23.11 12.70 -12.63
CA ASN A 114 22.31 13.23 -11.52
C ASN A 114 20.96 13.77 -12.01
N TRP A 115 19.89 13.49 -11.28
CA TRP A 115 18.52 13.81 -11.69
C TRP A 115 17.70 14.41 -10.54
N PRO A 116 16.81 15.38 -10.83
CA PRO A 116 15.90 15.92 -9.83
C PRO A 116 14.74 14.94 -9.61
N ILE A 117 14.29 14.84 -8.36
CA ILE A 117 13.15 14.01 -7.98
C ILE A 117 12.17 14.79 -7.10
N ARG A 118 10.95 14.26 -6.99
CA ARG A 118 9.90 14.74 -6.09
C ARG A 118 10.27 14.60 -4.62
N ASN A 119 9.63 15.41 -3.79
CA ASN A 119 9.58 15.22 -2.35
C ASN A 119 8.72 14.00 -2.00
N ILE A 120 8.82 13.58 -0.74
CA ILE A 120 8.20 12.35 -0.25
C ILE A 120 6.68 12.47 -0.07
N ASP A 121 6.19 13.70 0.00
CA ASP A 121 4.83 14.12 0.31
C ASP A 121 4.11 14.70 -0.92
N GLU A 122 4.69 14.57 -2.11
CA GLU A 122 4.08 15.04 -3.36
C GLU A 122 4.10 13.95 -4.43
N SER A 123 3.17 14.00 -5.37
CA SER A 123 3.10 13.15 -6.57
C SER A 123 4.00 13.68 -7.69
N TRP A 124 4.29 12.86 -8.69
CA TRP A 124 4.99 13.33 -9.91
C TRP A 124 4.20 14.40 -10.67
N LYS A 125 2.87 14.36 -10.60
CA LYS A 125 1.99 15.35 -11.21
C LYS A 125 2.16 16.70 -10.53
N THR A 126 2.00 16.76 -9.22
CA THR A 126 2.17 17.98 -8.41
C THR A 126 3.59 18.54 -8.52
N TRP A 127 4.60 17.67 -8.48
CA TRP A 127 6.00 18.05 -8.70
C TRP A 127 6.22 18.71 -10.06
N TRP A 128 5.62 18.16 -11.13
CA TRP A 128 5.72 18.73 -12.46
C TRP A 128 4.97 20.07 -12.57
N GLU A 129 3.74 20.15 -12.06
CA GLU A 129 2.89 21.36 -12.12
C GLU A 129 3.55 22.56 -11.43
N ARG A 130 4.26 22.33 -10.31
CA ARG A 130 5.02 23.38 -9.62
C ARG A 130 6.37 23.74 -10.25
N GLY A 131 6.77 23.05 -11.33
CA GLY A 131 8.05 23.27 -12.01
C GLY A 131 9.26 22.62 -11.32
N GLY A 132 9.06 21.50 -10.61
CA GLY A 132 10.11 20.81 -9.83
C GLY A 132 11.31 20.34 -10.66
N TYR A 133 11.13 20.19 -11.98
CA TYR A 133 12.18 19.83 -12.94
C TYR A 133 13.25 20.91 -13.12
N ASP A 134 12.96 22.18 -12.79
CA ASP A 134 13.89 23.32 -12.84
C ASP A 134 14.32 23.80 -11.44
N ASP A 135 13.78 23.19 -10.39
CA ASP A 135 13.97 23.64 -9.01
C ASP A 135 15.31 23.12 -8.44
N VAL A 136 16.22 24.06 -8.16
CA VAL A 136 17.53 23.77 -7.55
C VAL A 136 17.43 23.24 -6.11
N ALA A 137 16.28 23.40 -5.45
CA ALA A 137 16.02 22.87 -4.12
C ALA A 137 15.45 21.44 -4.14
N SER A 138 15.02 20.94 -5.31
CA SER A 138 14.55 19.55 -5.45
C SER A 138 15.62 18.56 -5.00
N LYS A 139 15.18 17.46 -4.40
CA LYS A 139 16.05 16.34 -4.04
C LYS A 139 16.66 15.73 -5.30
N GLY A 140 17.77 15.00 -5.12
CA GLY A 140 18.54 14.43 -6.21
C GLY A 140 18.75 12.93 -6.07
N ILE A 141 18.79 12.25 -7.20
CA ILE A 141 19.31 10.88 -7.31
C ILE A 141 20.51 10.86 -8.26
N ILE A 142 21.36 9.86 -8.10
CA ILE A 142 22.47 9.57 -8.99
C ILE A 142 22.34 8.15 -9.54
N ARG A 143 22.69 7.99 -10.81
CA ARG A 143 22.81 6.69 -11.48
C ARG A 143 23.80 5.79 -10.73
N ALA A 144 23.42 4.52 -10.59
CA ALA A 144 24.27 3.46 -10.06
C ALA A 144 24.31 2.30 -11.07
N GLU A 145 25.50 1.76 -11.33
CA GLU A 145 25.69 0.67 -12.29
C GLU A 145 24.85 -0.56 -11.92
N GLY A 146 24.15 -1.11 -12.90
CA GLY A 146 23.38 -2.34 -12.75
C GLY A 146 24.27 -3.56 -12.48
N GLU A 147 23.74 -4.54 -11.75
CA GLU A 147 24.49 -5.76 -11.44
C GLU A 147 24.76 -6.58 -12.70
N ASN A 148 26.00 -7.06 -12.86
CA ASN A 148 26.44 -7.90 -13.97
C ASN A 148 26.15 -7.32 -15.37
N GLY A 149 26.08 -6.00 -15.49
CA GLY A 149 25.79 -5.31 -16.75
C GLY A 149 24.31 -5.33 -17.16
N SER A 150 23.40 -5.61 -16.21
CA SER A 150 21.97 -5.33 -16.38
C SER A 150 21.70 -3.81 -16.40
N ILE A 151 20.47 -3.41 -16.70
CA ILE A 151 20.08 -1.99 -16.70
C ILE A 151 20.39 -1.32 -15.36
N ASP A 152 20.78 -0.05 -15.43
CA ASP A 152 21.22 0.68 -14.25
C ASP A 152 20.11 0.93 -13.25
N THR A 153 20.48 1.16 -11.99
CA THR A 153 19.59 1.58 -10.92
C THR A 153 19.95 3.00 -10.47
N VAL A 154 19.36 3.43 -9.36
CA VAL A 154 19.55 4.78 -8.82
C VAL A 154 19.79 4.72 -7.31
N THR A 155 20.50 5.71 -6.80
CA THR A 155 20.65 5.92 -5.35
C THR A 155 20.53 7.39 -5.00
N SER A 156 20.35 7.69 -3.72
CA SER A 156 20.22 9.07 -3.24
C SER A 156 21.47 9.90 -3.53
N ALA A 157 21.29 11.18 -3.86
CA ALA A 157 22.37 12.11 -4.13
C ALA A 157 22.14 13.46 -3.46
N SER A 158 23.24 14.13 -3.08
CA SER A 158 23.20 15.50 -2.56
C SER A 158 22.95 16.55 -3.64
N SER A 159 23.15 16.20 -4.91
CA SER A 159 22.93 17.06 -6.06
C SER A 159 21.82 16.50 -6.93
N ASN A 160 20.96 17.38 -7.45
CA ASN A 160 19.88 17.02 -8.36
C ASN A 160 20.26 17.12 -9.85
N GLY A 161 21.51 17.49 -10.15
CA GLY A 161 21.99 17.62 -11.54
C GLY A 161 21.40 18.79 -12.34
N GLY A 162 20.55 19.63 -11.75
CA GLY A 162 19.93 20.79 -12.40
C GLY A 162 18.71 20.45 -13.26
N SER A 163 18.32 21.40 -14.12
CA SER A 163 17.13 21.32 -14.98
C SER A 163 17.08 20.03 -15.81
N ALA A 164 15.92 19.39 -15.90
CA ALA A 164 15.65 18.23 -16.75
C ALA A 164 14.40 18.47 -17.60
N THR A 165 14.29 17.80 -18.75
CA THR A 165 13.14 17.93 -19.65
C THR A 165 12.10 16.85 -19.34
N PRO A 166 10.92 17.19 -18.80
CA PRO A 166 9.89 16.19 -18.48
C PRO A 166 9.07 15.79 -19.71
N ILE A 167 8.83 14.50 -19.89
CA ILE A 167 7.84 13.91 -20.79
C ILE A 167 6.68 13.40 -19.97
N LEU A 168 5.47 13.88 -20.24
CA LEU A 168 4.26 13.39 -19.59
C LEU A 168 3.62 12.28 -20.40
N LEU A 169 3.18 11.24 -19.71
CA LEU A 169 2.42 10.12 -20.24
C LEU A 169 1.09 10.03 -19.51
N GLU A 170 0.02 9.68 -20.21
CA GLU A 170 -1.28 9.45 -19.59
C GLU A 170 -1.32 8.04 -19.00
N ILE A 171 -1.95 7.88 -17.83
CA ILE A 171 -2.24 6.57 -17.25
C ILE A 171 -3.75 6.36 -17.22
N GLN A 172 -4.19 5.19 -17.68
CA GLN A 172 -5.57 4.75 -17.56
C GLN A 172 -5.62 3.33 -17.01
N ARG A 173 -6.31 3.14 -15.88
CA ARG A 173 -6.60 1.80 -15.35
C ARG A 173 -7.99 1.36 -15.84
N PRO A 174 -8.09 0.34 -16.69
CA PRO A 174 -9.36 -0.10 -17.26
C PRO A 174 -10.20 -0.84 -16.21
N GLU A 175 -11.51 -0.86 -16.40
CA GLU A 175 -12.42 -1.68 -15.59
C GLU A 175 -12.57 -3.08 -16.20
N ALA A 176 -12.64 -4.10 -15.35
CA ALA A 176 -12.92 -5.47 -15.79
C ALA A 176 -14.38 -5.57 -16.28
N PRO A 177 -14.63 -6.33 -17.36
CA PRO A 177 -15.98 -6.52 -17.85
C PRO A 177 -16.83 -7.27 -16.81
N GLY A 178 -18.02 -6.75 -16.53
CA GLY A 178 -19.00 -7.42 -15.66
C GLY A 178 -19.16 -6.81 -14.28
N PHE A 179 -18.38 -5.78 -13.92
CA PHE A 179 -18.59 -4.97 -12.72
C PHE A 179 -18.94 -3.54 -13.12
N SER A 180 -20.02 -3.01 -12.55
CA SER A 180 -20.33 -1.58 -12.64
C SER A 180 -19.48 -0.77 -11.66
N GLU A 181 -19.43 0.55 -11.85
CA GLU A 181 -18.78 1.47 -10.89
C GLU A 181 -19.35 1.30 -9.47
N SER A 182 -20.67 1.13 -9.34
CA SER A 182 -21.34 0.87 -8.05
C SER A 182 -21.02 -0.49 -7.43
N GLU A 183 -20.40 -1.40 -8.18
CA GLU A 183 -19.93 -2.71 -7.69
C GLU A 183 -18.40 -2.71 -7.48
N GLY A 184 -17.75 -1.55 -7.55
CA GLY A 184 -16.30 -1.42 -7.42
C GLY A 184 -15.52 -1.65 -8.71
N GLY A 185 -16.16 -1.44 -9.88
CA GLY A 185 -15.56 -1.62 -11.20
C GLY A 185 -14.26 -0.82 -11.41
N ARG A 186 -14.15 0.37 -10.83
CA ARG A 186 -12.96 1.25 -10.89
C ARG A 186 -11.67 0.58 -10.40
N HIS A 187 -11.78 -0.41 -9.51
CA HIS A 187 -10.65 -1.08 -8.86
C HIS A 187 -10.69 -2.60 -9.08
N SER A 188 -10.93 -3.01 -10.33
CA SER A 188 -11.15 -4.41 -10.71
C SER A 188 -10.08 -5.04 -11.61
N THR A 189 -9.00 -4.31 -11.92
CA THR A 189 -7.90 -4.78 -12.78
C THR A 189 -6.55 -4.43 -12.18
N GLY A 190 -5.47 -5.04 -12.69
CA GLY A 190 -4.10 -4.83 -12.20
C GLY A 190 -3.48 -6.12 -11.67
N VAL A 191 -2.20 -6.06 -11.31
CA VAL A 191 -1.46 -7.17 -10.67
C VAL A 191 -2.17 -7.59 -9.38
N VAL A 192 -2.57 -6.62 -8.57
CA VAL A 192 -3.53 -6.77 -7.48
C VAL A 192 -4.70 -5.80 -7.69
N ASN A 193 -5.85 -6.09 -7.08
CA ASN A 193 -6.98 -5.17 -7.12
C ASN A 193 -7.98 -5.38 -5.97
N GLY A 194 -8.68 -4.31 -5.59
CA GLY A 194 -9.67 -4.34 -4.51
C GLY A 194 -10.85 -5.25 -4.78
N ARG A 195 -11.26 -5.43 -6.05
CA ARG A 195 -12.39 -6.31 -6.38
C ARG A 195 -12.07 -7.79 -6.12
N THR A 196 -10.86 -8.25 -6.43
CA THR A 196 -10.38 -9.60 -6.07
C THR A 196 -10.37 -9.77 -4.55
N THR A 197 -9.86 -8.78 -3.82
CA THR A 197 -9.85 -8.79 -2.35
C THR A 197 -11.27 -8.88 -1.78
N PHE A 198 -12.20 -8.08 -2.30
CA PHE A 198 -13.61 -8.12 -1.92
C PHE A 198 -14.27 -9.46 -2.22
N ASN A 199 -13.90 -10.14 -3.31
CA ASN A 199 -14.41 -11.47 -3.63
C ASN A 199 -13.91 -12.52 -2.64
N TYR A 200 -12.64 -12.48 -2.22
CA TYR A 200 -12.14 -13.35 -1.14
C TYR A 200 -12.88 -13.07 0.17
N LEU A 201 -13.01 -11.79 0.54
CA LEU A 201 -13.73 -11.38 1.74
C LEU A 201 -15.17 -11.90 1.74
N SER A 202 -15.88 -11.71 0.62
CA SER A 202 -17.26 -12.17 0.44
C SER A 202 -17.37 -13.69 0.50
N SER A 203 -16.43 -14.41 -0.12
CA SER A 203 -16.44 -15.88 -0.15
C SER A 203 -16.16 -16.48 1.22
N LEU A 204 -15.19 -15.96 1.96
CA LEU A 204 -14.87 -16.42 3.30
C LEU A 204 -15.99 -16.07 4.30
N SER A 205 -16.72 -14.98 4.05
CA SER A 205 -17.78 -14.47 4.91
C SER A 205 -19.20 -14.94 4.54
N ASP A 206 -19.36 -15.86 3.58
CA ASP A 206 -20.68 -16.23 3.06
C ASP A 206 -21.52 -16.98 4.11
N GLN A 207 -22.57 -16.32 4.60
CA GLN A 207 -23.51 -16.86 5.61
C GLN A 207 -24.63 -17.71 5.03
N THR A 208 -24.64 -17.95 3.72
CA THR A 208 -25.64 -18.80 3.06
C THR A 208 -25.55 -20.22 3.62
N ALA A 209 -26.68 -20.76 4.08
CA ALA A 209 -26.71 -22.06 4.73
C ALA A 209 -26.33 -23.22 3.78
N ASP A 210 -25.36 -24.03 4.20
CA ASP A 210 -25.00 -25.31 3.59
C ASP A 210 -25.27 -26.46 4.56
N PRO A 211 -26.34 -27.26 4.38
CA PRO A 211 -26.63 -28.41 5.22
C PRO A 211 -25.62 -29.56 5.12
N THR A 212 -24.69 -29.50 4.18
CA THR A 212 -23.63 -30.51 4.00
C THR A 212 -22.33 -30.15 4.68
N ASP A 213 -22.14 -28.87 5.01
CA ASP A 213 -21.11 -28.41 5.92
C ASP A 213 -21.51 -28.78 7.37
N LEU A 214 -20.69 -29.60 8.02
CA LEU A 214 -20.92 -30.05 9.40
C LEU A 214 -20.09 -29.26 10.42
N ALA A 215 -19.24 -28.34 9.96
CA ALA A 215 -18.36 -27.53 10.77
C ALA A 215 -19.09 -26.28 11.26
N ASP A 216 -19.68 -25.49 10.35
CA ASP A 216 -20.41 -24.24 10.67
C ASP A 216 -21.82 -24.16 10.04
N GLY A 217 -22.09 -24.99 9.04
CA GLY A 217 -23.35 -25.02 8.29
C GLY A 217 -23.53 -23.89 7.27
N ALA A 218 -22.44 -23.27 6.80
CA ALA A 218 -22.43 -22.17 5.84
C ALA A 218 -21.61 -22.51 4.57
N LEU A 219 -21.73 -21.68 3.53
CA LEU A 219 -20.87 -21.79 2.33
C LEU A 219 -19.49 -21.15 2.52
N GLY A 220 -19.39 -20.17 3.43
CA GLY A 220 -18.14 -19.54 3.83
C GLY A 220 -17.39 -20.36 4.88
N TYR A 221 -16.41 -19.71 5.54
CA TYR A 221 -15.59 -20.30 6.59
C TYR A 221 -15.75 -19.49 7.87
N LEU A 222 -16.90 -19.68 8.50
CA LEU A 222 -17.36 -18.96 9.67
C LEU A 222 -16.88 -19.64 10.96
N ASP A 223 -17.20 -19.04 12.10
CA ASP A 223 -17.00 -19.62 13.42
C ASP A 223 -15.56 -20.08 13.70
N ARG A 224 -14.57 -19.51 13.00
CA ARG A 224 -13.16 -19.91 13.01
C ARG A 224 -12.37 -19.37 14.22
N TRP A 225 -12.98 -19.32 15.41
CA TRP A 225 -12.22 -18.97 16.62
C TRP A 225 -11.24 -20.09 16.97
N ALA A 226 -10.02 -19.71 17.37
CA ALA A 226 -8.99 -20.68 17.73
C ALA A 226 -9.39 -21.53 18.95
N GLY A 227 -8.75 -22.70 19.08
CA GLY A 227 -8.82 -23.66 20.19
C GLY A 227 -10.18 -24.32 20.50
N GLN A 228 -10.24 -25.02 21.64
CA GLN A 228 -11.34 -25.92 22.08
C GLN A 228 -11.72 -27.07 21.12
N GLY A 229 -10.88 -27.42 20.14
CA GLY A 229 -11.20 -28.48 19.16
C GLY A 229 -12.34 -28.09 18.21
N ASN A 230 -12.36 -26.82 17.82
CA ASN A 230 -13.34 -26.24 16.92
C ASN A 230 -13.20 -26.79 15.48
N ALA A 231 -14.24 -27.46 14.97
CA ALA A 231 -14.22 -28.05 13.64
C ALA A 231 -14.21 -26.99 12.52
N ALA A 232 -14.88 -25.85 12.70
CA ALA A 232 -14.92 -24.76 11.72
C ALA A 232 -13.56 -24.09 11.56
N TYR A 233 -12.85 -23.92 12.66
CA TYR A 233 -11.46 -23.45 12.66
C TYR A 233 -10.52 -24.38 11.87
N GLU A 234 -10.61 -25.70 12.07
CA GLU A 234 -9.81 -26.67 11.31
C GLU A 234 -10.18 -26.69 9.82
N ASP A 235 -11.47 -26.57 9.50
CA ASP A 235 -11.94 -26.54 8.11
C ASP A 235 -11.46 -25.29 7.37
N ALA A 236 -11.59 -24.12 7.99
CA ALA A 236 -11.02 -22.86 7.51
C ALA A 236 -9.50 -22.97 7.29
N ALA A 237 -8.78 -23.55 8.25
CA ALA A 237 -7.34 -23.75 8.12
C ALA A 237 -6.99 -24.64 6.92
N LEU A 238 -7.70 -25.75 6.72
CA LEU A 238 -7.50 -26.65 5.58
C LEU A 238 -7.80 -25.98 4.24
N HIS A 239 -8.82 -25.12 4.17
CA HIS A 239 -9.10 -24.31 2.99
C HIS A 239 -7.95 -23.36 2.68
N LEU A 240 -7.49 -22.59 3.68
CA LEU A 240 -6.42 -21.61 3.51
C LEU A 240 -5.09 -22.26 3.11
N ILE A 241 -4.75 -23.42 3.68
CA ILE A 241 -3.60 -24.23 3.24
C ILE A 241 -3.71 -24.56 1.76
N GLN A 242 -4.84 -25.16 1.35
CA GLN A 242 -5.05 -25.56 -0.05
C GLN A 242 -5.02 -24.37 -1.00
N THR A 243 -5.58 -23.23 -0.60
CA THR A 243 -5.56 -22.00 -1.38
C THR A 243 -4.14 -21.51 -1.61
N LEU A 244 -3.31 -21.41 -0.56
CA LEU A 244 -1.91 -21.00 -0.68
C LEU A 244 -1.06 -22.02 -1.46
N GLU A 245 -1.28 -23.32 -1.27
CA GLU A 245 -0.63 -24.38 -2.07
C GLU A 245 -1.00 -24.26 -3.56
N ASN A 246 -2.26 -23.93 -3.88
CA ASN A 246 -2.74 -23.75 -5.26
C ASN A 246 -2.14 -22.52 -5.93
N PHE A 247 -1.77 -21.49 -5.17
CA PHE A 247 -0.97 -20.37 -5.69
C PHE A 247 0.47 -20.79 -6.03
N GLY A 248 0.91 -21.98 -5.59
CA GLY A 248 2.26 -22.49 -5.84
C GLY A 248 3.26 -22.17 -4.73
N LEU A 249 2.78 -21.75 -3.55
CA LEU A 249 3.61 -21.48 -2.38
C LEU A 249 3.94 -22.78 -1.62
N GLU A 250 5.09 -22.81 -0.98
CA GLU A 250 5.42 -23.88 -0.02
C GLU A 250 4.74 -23.56 1.32
N VAL A 251 3.67 -24.28 1.66
CA VAL A 251 2.94 -24.04 2.90
C VAL A 251 3.55 -24.81 4.06
N ILE A 252 4.01 -24.07 5.07
CA ILE A 252 4.53 -24.63 6.33
C ILE A 252 3.59 -24.20 7.44
N THR A 253 3.04 -25.18 8.15
CA THR A 253 2.10 -24.94 9.25
C THR A 253 2.75 -25.25 10.59
N GLN A 254 2.41 -24.46 11.61
CA GLN A 254 2.89 -24.65 12.97
C GLN A 254 1.69 -24.88 13.87
N ARG A 255 1.52 -26.12 14.35
CA ARG A 255 0.49 -26.50 15.33
C ARG A 255 1.13 -26.56 16.71
N PHE A 256 0.63 -25.75 17.64
CA PHE A 256 1.22 -25.61 18.97
C PHE A 256 0.15 -25.51 20.05
N VAL A 257 0.59 -25.74 21.29
CA VAL A 257 -0.26 -25.68 22.47
C VAL A 257 0.27 -24.67 23.48
N TYR A 258 -0.60 -23.83 24.03
CA TYR A 258 -0.27 -22.95 25.16
C TYR A 258 -0.75 -23.54 26.46
N ASP A 259 0.19 -23.72 27.40
CA ASP A 259 -0.13 -24.01 28.80
C ASP A 259 0.05 -22.72 29.59
N SER A 260 -1.07 -22.04 29.90
CA SER A 260 -1.02 -20.79 30.66
C SER A 260 -0.93 -21.07 32.16
N GLU A 261 0.22 -21.55 32.65
CA GLU A 261 0.46 -21.63 34.11
C GLU A 261 0.31 -20.25 34.80
N MET A 262 0.52 -19.16 34.06
CA MET A 262 0.38 -17.78 34.53
C MET A 262 -1.04 -17.19 34.42
N ASN A 263 -1.94 -17.75 33.60
CA ASN A 263 -3.31 -17.28 33.43
C ASN A 263 -4.28 -18.48 33.39
N PRO A 264 -4.71 -19.00 34.57
CA PRO A 264 -5.60 -20.17 34.69
C PRO A 264 -7.00 -20.03 34.05
N GLY A 265 -7.26 -18.93 33.32
CA GLY A 265 -8.49 -18.63 32.59
C GLY A 265 -8.34 -18.62 31.06
N ASP A 266 -7.15 -18.82 30.50
CA ASP A 266 -6.96 -18.89 29.04
C ASP A 266 -7.42 -20.26 28.51
N VAL A 267 -8.70 -20.37 28.16
CA VAL A 267 -9.35 -21.64 27.80
C VAL A 267 -9.18 -21.98 26.31
N ASN A 268 -7.97 -21.84 25.77
CA ASN A 268 -7.65 -22.16 24.37
C ASN A 268 -6.28 -22.85 24.24
N PRO A 269 -6.21 -24.18 24.42
CA PRO A 269 -4.94 -24.85 24.48
C PRO A 269 -4.28 -24.97 23.11
N GLU A 270 -5.00 -25.00 21.98
CA GLU A 270 -4.42 -25.32 20.67
C GLU A 270 -4.59 -24.18 19.66
N ALA A 271 -3.53 -23.91 18.88
CA ALA A 271 -3.48 -22.89 17.84
C ALA A 271 -2.62 -23.38 16.66
N TYR A 272 -2.83 -22.74 15.51
CA TYR A 272 -2.34 -23.25 14.23
C TYR A 272 -2.00 -22.11 13.26
N ASN A 273 -0.72 -21.82 13.05
CA ASN A 273 -0.31 -20.84 12.03
C ASN A 273 -0.23 -21.47 10.64
N ILE A 274 -0.55 -20.69 9.61
CA ILE A 274 -0.50 -21.09 8.20
C ILE A 274 0.36 -20.09 7.44
N CYS A 275 1.55 -20.50 7.02
CA CYS A 275 2.46 -19.62 6.30
C CYS A 275 2.83 -20.21 4.94
N GLY A 276 2.54 -19.49 3.87
CA GLY A 276 2.99 -19.79 2.51
C GLY A 276 4.32 -19.10 2.22
N TYR A 277 5.33 -19.88 1.84
CA TYR A 277 6.66 -19.40 1.54
C TYR A 277 6.93 -19.40 0.05
N ARG A 278 7.55 -18.32 -0.42
CA ARG A 278 8.28 -18.30 -1.68
C ARG A 278 9.73 -17.91 -1.40
N PHE A 279 10.61 -18.90 -1.44
CA PHE A 279 12.03 -18.69 -1.14
C PHE A 279 12.70 -17.77 -2.17
N GLY A 280 13.45 -16.80 -1.67
CA GLY A 280 14.22 -15.86 -2.47
C GLY A 280 15.36 -16.54 -3.23
N GLU A 281 15.71 -16.00 -4.39
CA GLU A 281 16.74 -16.57 -5.26
C GLU A 281 18.17 -16.09 -4.93
N VAL A 282 18.30 -14.99 -4.17
CA VAL A 282 19.59 -14.39 -3.80
C VAL A 282 19.90 -14.62 -2.32
N ASP A 283 18.99 -14.21 -1.44
CA ASP A 283 19.11 -14.25 0.02
C ASP A 283 17.91 -14.99 0.63
N PRO A 284 17.83 -16.33 0.53
CA PRO A 284 16.68 -17.10 1.02
C PRO A 284 16.49 -17.03 2.55
N ASP A 285 17.53 -16.66 3.29
CA ASP A 285 17.48 -16.47 4.76
C ASP A 285 17.01 -15.06 5.16
N LYS A 286 16.77 -14.14 4.22
CA LYS A 286 16.12 -12.86 4.51
C LYS A 286 14.64 -12.96 4.21
N TRP A 287 13.79 -12.72 5.21
CA TRP A 287 12.35 -12.95 5.11
C TRP A 287 11.59 -11.63 5.21
N MET A 288 10.80 -11.35 4.17
CA MET A 288 9.81 -10.29 4.14
C MET A 288 8.44 -10.89 4.43
N VAL A 289 7.82 -10.47 5.53
CA VAL A 289 6.60 -11.10 6.03
C VAL A 289 5.39 -10.20 5.77
N PHE A 290 4.33 -10.78 5.23
CA PHE A 290 3.02 -10.15 5.07
C PHE A 290 2.01 -11.02 5.79
N GLY A 291 1.23 -10.44 6.70
CA GLY A 291 0.35 -11.25 7.51
C GLY A 291 -0.88 -10.55 8.06
N ALA A 292 -1.80 -11.39 8.46
CA ALA A 292 -3.07 -11.09 9.10
C ALA A 292 -3.41 -12.29 9.99
N HIS A 293 -4.28 -12.14 10.98
CA HIS A 293 -4.81 -13.31 11.68
C HIS A 293 -6.04 -13.85 10.96
N PHE A 294 -6.17 -15.18 10.95
CA PHE A 294 -7.32 -15.89 10.39
C PHE A 294 -8.20 -16.51 11.48
N ASP A 295 -7.97 -16.28 12.76
CA ASP A 295 -8.99 -16.54 13.78
C ASP A 295 -9.91 -15.33 13.97
N ILE A 296 -11.08 -15.56 14.57
CA ILE A 296 -12.04 -14.52 14.96
C ILE A 296 -12.30 -14.55 16.46
N ALA A 297 -12.73 -13.42 17.01
CA ALA A 297 -13.16 -13.29 18.40
C ALA A 297 -14.17 -14.39 18.81
N PRO A 298 -13.84 -15.22 19.84
CA PRO A 298 -14.73 -16.28 20.31
C PRO A 298 -15.93 -15.74 21.09
N PRO A 299 -17.10 -16.41 21.05
CA PRO A 299 -18.24 -16.00 21.86
C PRO A 299 -18.05 -16.31 23.35
N ILE A 300 -18.17 -15.28 24.22
CA ILE A 300 -17.93 -15.44 25.68
C ILE A 300 -19.18 -15.90 26.46
N ASN A 301 -20.40 -15.68 25.94
CA ASN A 301 -21.65 -15.85 26.73
C ASN A 301 -22.72 -16.76 26.10
N GLY A 302 -22.34 -17.66 25.17
CA GLY A 302 -23.23 -18.74 24.70
C GLY A 302 -24.48 -18.29 23.93
N GLY A 303 -24.48 -17.07 23.38
CA GLY A 303 -25.54 -16.58 22.52
C GLY A 303 -24.99 -15.64 21.45
N MET A 304 -25.10 -16.07 20.19
CA MET A 304 -24.87 -15.21 19.02
C MET A 304 -26.11 -14.34 18.83
N ILE A 305 -26.16 -13.19 19.50
CA ILE A 305 -27.29 -12.27 19.46
C ILE A 305 -26.81 -10.95 18.88
N SER A 306 -27.46 -10.52 17.79
CA SER A 306 -27.15 -9.24 17.16
C SER A 306 -27.24 -8.08 18.15
N PRO A 307 -26.19 -7.22 18.23
CA PRO A 307 -26.19 -6.07 19.12
C PRO A 307 -27.22 -5.00 18.70
N HIS A 308 -27.69 -5.08 17.45
CA HIS A 308 -28.75 -4.23 16.89
C HIS A 308 -30.14 -4.50 17.48
N LEU A 309 -30.33 -5.60 18.20
CA LEU A 309 -31.63 -5.87 18.82
C LEU A 309 -31.91 -4.87 19.95
N PRO A 310 -33.12 -4.26 19.99
CA PRO A 310 -33.46 -3.25 20.97
C PRO A 310 -33.24 -3.74 22.42
N GLY A 311 -32.38 -3.04 23.15
CA GLY A 311 -32.07 -3.32 24.56
C GLY A 311 -31.03 -4.42 24.81
N VAL A 312 -30.36 -4.95 23.76
CA VAL A 312 -29.26 -5.90 23.90
C VAL A 312 -27.92 -5.17 24.07
N GLY A 313 -27.57 -4.25 23.16
CA GLY A 313 -26.28 -3.56 23.16
C GLY A 313 -25.12 -4.46 22.70
N ARG A 314 -23.87 -3.96 22.78
CA ARG A 314 -22.68 -4.75 22.43
C ARG A 314 -22.57 -6.01 23.31
N THR A 315 -22.25 -7.11 22.66
CA THR A 315 -21.87 -8.40 23.23
C THR A 315 -20.38 -8.64 22.99
N TYR A 316 -19.94 -9.90 22.87
CA TYR A 316 -18.58 -10.23 22.46
C TYR A 316 -18.57 -11.57 21.71
N GLY A 317 -17.88 -11.58 20.59
CA GLY A 317 -17.69 -12.69 19.67
C GLY A 317 -18.46 -12.51 18.37
N THR A 318 -17.92 -13.08 17.30
CA THR A 318 -18.49 -13.01 15.95
C THR A 318 -18.54 -14.39 15.29
N ARG A 319 -19.42 -14.53 14.30
CA ARG A 319 -19.41 -15.70 13.40
C ARG A 319 -18.55 -15.47 12.17
N VAL A 320 -18.50 -14.21 11.72
CA VAL A 320 -17.95 -13.87 10.41
C VAL A 320 -16.60 -13.16 10.58
N GLY A 321 -16.55 -12.12 11.41
CA GLY A 321 -15.34 -11.32 11.58
C GLY A 321 -14.92 -10.68 10.27
N ALA A 322 -15.87 -10.06 9.55
CA ALA A 322 -15.62 -9.54 8.21
C ALA A 322 -14.52 -8.46 8.23
N TYR A 323 -14.66 -7.49 9.13
CA TYR A 323 -13.65 -6.47 9.41
C TYR A 323 -12.46 -7.05 10.16
N ASP A 324 -12.74 -7.84 11.20
CA ASP A 324 -11.72 -8.38 12.11
C ASP A 324 -11.75 -9.94 12.14
N ASN A 325 -10.93 -10.63 11.36
CA ASN A 325 -9.98 -10.09 10.37
C ASN A 325 -10.04 -10.83 9.03
N THR A 326 -11.24 -11.13 8.55
CA THR A 326 -11.44 -11.70 7.22
C THR A 326 -10.93 -10.75 6.14
N ALA A 327 -11.07 -9.44 6.33
CA ALA A 327 -10.52 -8.42 5.43
C ALA A 327 -9.00 -8.53 5.31
N GLY A 328 -8.25 -8.57 6.43
CA GLY A 328 -6.81 -8.80 6.46
C GLY A 328 -6.40 -10.09 5.78
N THR A 329 -7.06 -11.20 6.15
CA THR A 329 -6.83 -12.51 5.52
C THR A 329 -7.03 -12.44 4.00
N SER A 330 -8.07 -11.76 3.53
CA SER A 330 -8.38 -11.61 2.10
C SER A 330 -7.36 -10.76 1.35
N MET A 331 -6.81 -9.73 1.99
CA MET A 331 -5.71 -8.93 1.43
C MET A 331 -4.43 -9.77 1.33
N VAL A 332 -4.09 -10.55 2.36
CA VAL A 332 -2.95 -11.50 2.31
C VAL A 332 -3.12 -12.48 1.16
N LEU A 333 -4.30 -13.08 0.99
CA LEU A 333 -4.57 -14.00 -0.12
C LEU A 333 -4.42 -13.32 -1.49
N THR A 334 -4.89 -12.08 -1.63
CA THR A 334 -4.79 -11.33 -2.89
C THR A 334 -3.33 -11.01 -3.25
N VAL A 335 -2.54 -10.55 -2.28
CA VAL A 335 -1.11 -10.29 -2.50
C VAL A 335 -0.38 -11.60 -2.75
N ALA A 336 -0.66 -12.66 -1.98
CA ALA A 336 -0.05 -13.98 -2.15
C ALA A 336 -0.30 -14.56 -3.54
N GLU A 337 -1.53 -14.49 -4.04
CA GLU A 337 -1.91 -14.95 -5.39
C GLU A 337 -1.07 -14.24 -6.46
N ALA A 338 -0.97 -12.91 -6.38
CA ALA A 338 -0.24 -12.13 -7.37
C ALA A 338 1.29 -12.31 -7.26
N MET A 339 1.81 -12.32 -6.04
CA MET A 339 3.24 -12.39 -5.77
C MET A 339 3.82 -13.80 -5.98
N ALA A 340 2.97 -14.84 -5.96
CA ALA A 340 3.35 -16.20 -6.29
C ALA A 340 3.79 -16.40 -7.76
N ASP A 341 3.76 -15.36 -8.60
CA ASP A 341 4.35 -15.37 -9.95
C ASP A 341 5.69 -14.61 -10.09
N PHE A 342 6.10 -13.76 -9.15
CA PHE A 342 7.34 -12.97 -9.21
C PHE A 342 8.56 -13.61 -8.54
N SER A 343 9.68 -13.75 -9.27
CA SER A 343 10.98 -14.03 -8.67
C SER A 343 11.45 -12.83 -7.83
N THR A 344 12.06 -13.13 -6.68
CA THR A 344 12.46 -12.14 -5.66
C THR A 344 13.83 -12.47 -5.12
N ARG A 345 14.53 -11.45 -4.62
CA ARG A 345 15.85 -11.59 -4.03
C ARG A 345 15.76 -12.25 -2.67
N ASN A 346 14.81 -11.79 -1.86
CA ASN A 346 14.58 -12.28 -0.50
C ASN A 346 13.33 -13.17 -0.46
N THR A 347 13.22 -13.99 0.58
CA THR A 347 12.07 -14.88 0.78
C THR A 347 10.82 -14.08 1.13
N MET A 348 9.72 -14.39 0.45
CA MET A 348 8.38 -13.91 0.80
C MET A 348 7.71 -14.89 1.72
N VAL A 349 7.09 -14.38 2.78
CA VAL A 349 6.29 -15.18 3.69
C VAL A 349 4.91 -14.55 3.83
N PHE A 350 3.87 -15.28 3.41
CA PHE A 350 2.47 -14.91 3.58
C PHE A 350 1.90 -15.72 4.73
N CYS A 351 1.73 -15.08 5.89
CA CYS A 351 1.32 -15.77 7.12
C CYS A 351 -0.07 -15.38 7.57
N LEU A 352 -0.84 -16.40 7.96
CA LEU A 352 -2.14 -16.29 8.59
C LEU A 352 -2.00 -16.77 10.03
N TRP A 353 -2.00 -15.82 10.96
CA TRP A 353 -1.77 -16.06 12.38
C TRP A 353 -3.00 -16.64 13.06
N SER A 354 -2.75 -17.48 14.06
CA SER A 354 -3.79 -17.99 14.93
C SER A 354 -3.71 -17.41 16.33
N GLY A 355 -4.87 -17.21 16.96
CA GLY A 355 -4.96 -16.89 18.37
C GLY A 355 -4.52 -15.46 18.65
N GLU A 356 -4.64 -14.55 17.68
CA GLU A 356 -4.42 -13.11 17.88
C GLU A 356 -5.37 -12.60 18.96
N GLU A 357 -6.64 -12.97 18.83
CA GLU A 357 -7.76 -12.59 19.71
C GLU A 357 -7.59 -13.12 21.15
N GLY A 358 -6.75 -14.15 21.29
CA GLY A 358 -6.37 -14.75 22.56
C GLY A 358 -5.08 -14.16 23.16
N GLY A 359 -4.50 -13.13 22.54
CA GLY A 359 -3.27 -12.46 22.96
C GLY A 359 -2.06 -12.71 22.04
N LYS A 360 -2.21 -12.55 20.72
CA LYS A 360 -1.10 -12.59 19.73
C LYS A 360 -0.31 -13.89 19.73
N ARG A 361 -0.97 -14.99 20.07
CA ARG A 361 -0.32 -16.27 20.36
C ARG A 361 0.47 -16.76 19.16
N GLY A 362 -0.16 -16.81 18.00
CA GLY A 362 0.45 -17.36 16.80
C GLY A 362 1.68 -16.62 16.34
N SER A 363 1.62 -15.29 16.27
CA SER A 363 2.77 -14.48 15.90
C SER A 363 3.89 -14.55 16.95
N ASP A 364 3.54 -14.65 18.24
CA ASP A 364 4.52 -14.83 19.33
C ASP A 364 5.28 -16.15 19.18
N TYR A 365 4.58 -17.28 19.00
CA TYR A 365 5.23 -18.57 18.74
C TYR A 365 6.06 -18.56 17.46
N TRP A 366 5.55 -17.94 16.39
CA TRP A 366 6.29 -17.92 15.13
C TRP A 366 7.60 -17.11 15.26
N THR A 367 7.54 -15.96 15.91
CA THR A 367 8.73 -15.11 16.10
C THR A 367 9.73 -15.72 17.10
N ASP A 368 9.26 -16.26 18.22
CA ASP A 368 10.16 -16.83 19.24
C ASP A 368 10.64 -18.24 18.91
N GLU A 369 9.73 -19.18 18.63
CA GLU A 369 10.10 -20.58 18.44
C GLU A 369 10.53 -20.84 16.99
N TRP A 370 9.69 -20.48 16.01
CA TRP A 370 9.97 -20.83 14.61
C TRP A 370 11.14 -20.03 14.03
N VAL A 371 11.24 -18.73 14.29
CA VAL A 371 12.35 -17.92 13.78
C VAL A 371 13.59 -18.05 14.65
N LYS A 372 13.55 -17.68 15.95
CA LYS A 372 14.80 -17.64 16.74
C LYS A 372 15.35 -19.03 17.09
N GLU A 373 14.50 -20.00 17.41
CA GLU A 373 14.97 -21.32 17.82
C GLU A 373 15.19 -22.26 16.64
N ASP A 374 14.17 -22.44 15.80
CA ASP A 374 14.22 -23.42 14.71
C ASP A 374 14.98 -22.92 13.47
N ASN A 375 14.95 -21.61 13.20
CA ASN A 375 15.59 -20.99 12.03
C ASN A 375 16.54 -19.82 12.39
N PRO A 376 17.53 -20.02 13.27
CA PRO A 376 18.33 -18.94 13.88
C PRO A 376 19.21 -18.15 12.89
N ASN A 377 19.34 -18.60 11.64
CA ASN A 377 20.07 -17.88 10.59
C ASN A 377 19.18 -16.91 9.81
N VAL A 378 17.86 -16.99 9.99
CA VAL A 378 16.90 -16.15 9.29
C VAL A 378 16.90 -14.74 9.87
N GLU A 379 16.97 -13.75 8.99
CA GLU A 379 16.73 -12.34 9.30
C GLU A 379 15.35 -11.96 8.77
N VAL A 380 14.41 -11.63 9.67
CA VAL A 380 13.14 -11.04 9.26
C VAL A 380 13.35 -9.54 9.06
N THR A 381 13.41 -9.10 7.81
CA THR A 381 13.78 -7.72 7.46
C THR A 381 12.66 -6.74 7.76
N ASN A 382 11.42 -7.13 7.49
CA ASN A 382 10.24 -6.30 7.67
C ASN A 382 8.98 -7.16 7.83
N TYR A 383 7.98 -6.58 8.49
CA TYR A 383 6.64 -7.16 8.58
C TYR A 383 5.57 -6.15 8.19
N VAL A 384 4.68 -6.55 7.29
CA VAL A 384 3.46 -5.79 6.94
C VAL A 384 2.25 -6.48 7.55
N ASN A 385 1.60 -5.80 8.50
CA ASN A 385 0.44 -6.28 9.25
C ASN A 385 -0.87 -5.73 8.65
N LEU A 386 -1.77 -6.62 8.25
CA LEU A 386 -3.06 -6.29 7.67
C LEU A 386 -4.14 -6.68 8.67
N ASP A 387 -4.60 -5.73 9.47
CA ASP A 387 -5.48 -5.98 10.60
C ASP A 387 -6.49 -4.85 10.79
N MET A 388 -7.78 -5.19 10.86
CA MET A 388 -8.87 -4.23 11.03
C MET A 388 -8.83 -3.12 9.96
N ALA A 389 -8.95 -3.51 8.70
CA ALA A 389 -8.81 -2.63 7.54
C ALA A 389 -10.05 -2.65 6.62
N GLY A 390 -10.30 -1.53 5.93
CA GLY A 390 -11.31 -1.43 4.87
C GLY A 390 -12.53 -0.55 5.15
N VAL A 391 -12.79 -0.13 6.41
CA VAL A 391 -13.98 0.67 6.77
C VAL A 391 -13.71 2.14 7.14
N ASN A 392 -12.43 2.58 7.07
CA ASN A 392 -12.04 3.95 7.42
C ASN A 392 -12.26 4.94 6.28
N TRP A 393 -11.59 4.70 5.16
CA TRP A 393 -11.48 5.61 4.02
C TRP A 393 -11.67 4.79 2.74
N PRO A 394 -12.42 5.26 1.73
CA PRO A 394 -12.99 6.61 1.56
C PRO A 394 -14.39 6.85 2.18
N GLY A 395 -14.92 5.91 2.98
CA GLY A 395 -16.30 5.97 3.52
C GLY A 395 -16.59 7.03 4.59
N GLY A 396 -15.68 7.99 4.84
CA GLY A 396 -15.90 9.08 5.79
C GLY A 396 -15.57 8.81 7.27
N GLY A 397 -14.97 7.66 7.58
CA GLY A 397 -14.23 7.43 8.83
C GLY A 397 -15.04 7.19 10.12
N GLY A 398 -16.37 7.25 10.11
CA GLY A 398 -17.18 7.06 11.33
C GLY A 398 -18.52 6.36 11.07
N ALA A 399 -19.19 5.90 12.13
CA ALA A 399 -20.45 5.17 12.01
C ALA A 399 -21.56 6.04 11.42
N PRO A 400 -22.34 5.55 10.44
CA PRO A 400 -23.64 6.16 10.15
C PRO A 400 -24.51 6.04 11.41
N CYS A 401 -24.86 7.14 12.08
CA CYS A 401 -25.58 7.03 13.35
C CYS A 401 -27.10 6.78 13.13
N GLY A 402 -27.68 6.01 14.05
CA GLY A 402 -29.06 5.51 13.95
C GLY A 402 -29.21 4.25 13.09
N ASN A 403 -30.45 3.78 12.91
CA ASN A 403 -30.77 2.51 12.20
C ASN A 403 -30.02 1.26 12.68
N ASN A 404 -29.63 1.25 13.96
CA ASN A 404 -28.93 0.19 14.68
C ASN A 404 -27.39 0.26 14.68
N HIS A 405 -26.72 1.13 13.93
CA HIS A 405 -25.25 1.16 13.80
C HIS A 405 -24.50 1.91 14.92
N GLY A 406 -24.97 1.81 16.18
CA GLY A 406 -24.55 2.69 17.28
C GLY A 406 -25.65 3.69 17.61
N GLY A 407 -25.69 4.22 18.84
CA GLY A 407 -26.77 5.08 19.31
C GLY A 407 -27.02 6.32 18.41
N GLY A 408 -28.22 6.91 18.47
CA GLY A 408 -28.54 8.13 17.72
C GLY A 408 -29.92 8.15 17.07
N GLU A 409 -30.26 9.29 16.44
CA GLU A 409 -31.47 9.40 15.60
C GLU A 409 -31.24 8.66 14.26
N PRO A 410 -32.26 8.01 13.68
CA PRO A 410 -32.14 7.38 12.36
C PRO A 410 -31.56 8.31 11.28
N ASN A 411 -30.57 7.84 10.53
CA ASN A 411 -29.92 8.55 9.41
C ASN A 411 -29.17 9.83 9.82
N CYS A 412 -28.47 9.83 10.95
CA CYS A 412 -27.55 10.93 11.26
C CYS A 412 -26.13 10.64 10.75
N ASP A 413 -25.35 11.70 10.63
CA ASP A 413 -23.95 11.64 10.19
C ASP A 413 -23.03 11.45 11.42
N PRO A 414 -21.84 10.82 11.26
CA PRO A 414 -20.90 10.61 12.35
C PRO A 414 -20.50 11.95 13.01
N ASP A 415 -20.18 11.92 14.32
CA ASP A 415 -19.68 13.10 15.02
C ASP A 415 -18.26 13.44 14.51
N PRO A 416 -18.05 14.62 13.91
CA PRO A 416 -16.72 15.03 13.48
C PRO A 416 -15.79 15.37 14.67
N THR A 417 -16.28 15.40 15.90
CA THR A 417 -15.49 15.70 17.09
C THR A 417 -15.00 14.40 17.72
N VAL A 418 -13.68 14.26 17.93
CA VAL A 418 -13.11 13.11 18.65
C VAL A 418 -12.94 13.44 20.14
N ASP A 419 -12.89 12.43 21.00
CA ASP A 419 -12.53 12.62 22.41
C ASP A 419 -11.11 13.20 22.56
N ASP A 420 -10.93 14.02 23.59
CA ASP A 420 -9.66 14.68 23.92
C ASP A 420 -8.58 13.65 24.32
N ASP A 421 -8.97 12.43 24.72
CA ASP A 421 -8.05 11.33 25.04
C ASP A 421 -7.52 10.56 23.81
N GLY A 422 -8.05 10.85 22.62
CA GLY A 422 -7.63 10.25 21.37
C GLY A 422 -7.92 8.77 21.22
N TYR A 423 -8.78 8.21 22.08
CA TYR A 423 -9.23 6.85 21.93
C TYR A 423 -10.45 6.80 20.99
N PRO A 424 -10.40 5.97 19.93
CA PRO A 424 -11.46 5.96 18.95
C PRO A 424 -12.78 5.43 19.50
N LYS A 425 -13.86 6.19 19.27
CA LYS A 425 -15.23 5.76 19.51
C LYS A 425 -15.99 5.59 18.19
N ASP A 426 -16.98 4.70 18.22
CA ASP A 426 -17.82 4.34 17.10
C ASP A 426 -18.62 5.51 16.53
N GLU A 427 -19.04 6.43 17.39
CA GLU A 427 -19.80 7.62 16.98
C GLU A 427 -18.94 8.68 16.26
N GLU A 428 -17.61 8.53 16.22
CA GLU A 428 -16.65 9.57 15.80
C GLU A 428 -16.02 9.28 14.42
N VAL A 429 -15.55 10.32 13.73
CA VAL A 429 -14.76 10.20 12.49
C VAL A 429 -13.29 9.99 12.79
N TRP A 430 -12.74 8.87 12.30
CA TRP A 430 -11.34 8.48 12.45
C TRP A 430 -10.63 8.26 11.10
N PRO A 431 -9.40 8.77 10.95
CA PRO A 431 -8.64 8.59 9.71
C PRO A 431 -8.23 7.12 9.50
N MET A 432 -7.96 6.75 8.25
CA MET A 432 -7.22 5.52 7.97
C MET A 432 -5.80 5.66 8.53
N ARG A 433 -5.30 4.59 9.14
CA ARG A 433 -4.03 4.61 9.85
C ARG A 433 -3.02 3.69 9.19
N VAL A 434 -1.85 4.24 8.92
CA VAL A 434 -0.62 3.50 8.60
C VAL A 434 0.31 3.67 9.79
N TYR A 435 0.36 2.65 10.64
CA TYR A 435 1.17 2.69 11.86
C TYR A 435 2.49 1.97 11.64
N ILE A 436 3.58 2.55 12.14
CA ILE A 436 4.95 2.07 11.94
C ILE A 436 5.63 1.91 13.29
N GLY A 437 6.46 0.88 13.45
CA GLY A 437 7.22 0.70 14.69
C GLY A 437 8.45 -0.17 14.50
N PRO A 438 9.29 -0.31 15.54
CA PRO A 438 9.09 0.25 16.89
C PRO A 438 9.43 1.74 17.00
N SER A 439 8.86 2.40 18.00
CA SER A 439 9.01 3.83 18.31
C SER A 439 9.17 4.07 19.81
N LEU A 440 10.17 4.84 20.20
CA LEU A 440 10.49 5.10 21.61
C LEU A 440 10.09 6.51 22.04
N ASP A 441 9.97 7.43 21.09
CA ASP A 441 9.73 8.85 21.32
C ASP A 441 8.54 9.30 20.46
N HIS A 442 7.62 10.07 21.05
CA HIS A 442 6.46 10.58 20.31
C HIS A 442 6.77 11.83 19.49
N ASP A 443 7.84 12.54 19.81
CA ASP A 443 8.23 13.84 19.24
C ASP A 443 9.45 13.76 18.31
N VAL A 444 9.95 12.56 18.03
CA VAL A 444 11.06 12.30 17.09
C VAL A 444 10.66 11.21 16.12
N MET A 445 10.97 11.39 14.83
CA MET A 445 10.78 10.33 13.85
C MET A 445 11.85 9.24 14.02
N ASN A 446 11.48 8.08 14.56
CA ASN A 446 12.40 7.01 14.92
C ASN A 446 12.74 6.07 13.76
N GLN A 447 11.80 5.80 12.86
CA GLN A 447 11.89 4.92 11.70
C GLN A 447 11.74 5.73 10.39
N PRO A 448 12.59 6.74 10.13
CA PRO A 448 12.42 7.65 9.00
C PRO A 448 12.45 6.94 7.64
N GLY A 449 13.15 5.80 7.53
CA GLY A 449 13.14 4.98 6.32
C GLY A 449 11.76 4.42 6.02
N MET A 450 11.13 3.73 6.99
CA MET A 450 9.84 3.08 6.77
C MET A 450 8.69 4.09 6.67
N VAL A 451 8.72 5.17 7.48
CA VAL A 451 7.76 6.29 7.32
C VAL A 451 7.93 6.92 5.96
N GLY A 452 9.18 7.10 5.53
CA GLY A 452 9.47 7.66 4.23
C GLY A 452 8.97 6.79 3.08
N LEU A 453 9.15 5.46 3.16
CA LEU A 453 8.63 4.53 2.17
C LEU A 453 7.09 4.59 2.10
N ALA A 454 6.41 4.60 3.25
CA ALA A 454 4.96 4.72 3.30
C ALA A 454 4.49 6.00 2.60
N MET A 455 5.05 7.15 2.99
CA MET A 455 4.72 8.45 2.40
C MET A 455 5.03 8.50 0.90
N TRP A 456 6.19 7.98 0.49
CA TRP A 456 6.62 7.95 -0.92
C TRP A 456 5.63 7.19 -1.81
N ILE A 457 5.16 6.03 -1.33
CA ILE A 457 4.17 5.21 -2.05
C ILE A 457 2.80 5.91 -2.04
N GLY A 458 2.37 6.38 -0.86
CA GLY A 458 1.08 7.02 -0.65
C GLY A 458 0.87 8.27 -1.51
N SER A 459 1.87 9.15 -1.57
CA SER A 459 1.76 10.43 -2.27
C SER A 459 1.69 10.31 -3.79
N ASP A 460 2.15 9.18 -4.35
CA ASP A 460 2.24 9.01 -5.80
C ASP A 460 1.53 7.75 -6.26
N ALA A 461 2.09 6.56 -6.08
CA ALA A 461 1.51 5.33 -6.63
C ALA A 461 0.06 5.07 -6.19
N ILE A 462 -0.29 5.43 -4.95
CA ILE A 462 -1.64 5.28 -4.37
C ILE A 462 -2.50 6.52 -4.64
N GLY A 463 -1.87 7.68 -4.90
CA GLY A 463 -2.55 8.91 -5.29
C GLY A 463 -3.33 9.57 -4.15
N VAL A 464 -2.85 9.46 -2.91
CA VAL A 464 -3.52 10.02 -1.72
C VAL A 464 -2.77 11.21 -1.11
N GLU A 465 -2.02 11.97 -1.92
CA GLU A 465 -1.20 13.09 -1.43
C GLU A 465 -2.01 14.18 -0.71
N GLU A 466 -3.25 14.42 -1.12
CA GLU A 466 -4.11 15.45 -0.51
C GLU A 466 -4.76 14.97 0.80
N GLN A 467 -4.94 13.65 0.95
CA GLN A 467 -5.62 13.02 2.08
C GLN A 467 -4.66 12.61 3.19
N MET A 468 -3.38 12.42 2.86
CA MET A 468 -2.38 11.82 3.74
C MET A 468 -1.48 12.85 4.42
N ALA A 469 -1.22 12.69 5.71
CA ALA A 469 -0.13 13.39 6.38
C ALA A 469 0.58 12.50 7.41
N PRO A 470 1.88 12.72 7.66
CA PRO A 470 2.55 12.08 8.78
C PRO A 470 2.15 12.77 10.08
N LEU A 471 1.97 12.04 11.19
CA LEU A 471 1.84 12.64 12.53
C LEU A 471 3.16 12.56 13.30
N LEU A 472 3.46 13.60 14.07
CA LEU A 472 4.62 13.71 14.94
C LEU A 472 4.30 14.63 16.12
N GLY A 473 4.51 14.15 17.35
CA GLY A 473 4.15 14.85 18.58
C GLY A 473 5.06 16.02 18.98
N GLU A 474 5.80 16.61 18.04
CA GLU A 474 6.67 17.75 18.33
C GLU A 474 5.84 18.95 18.84
N GLY A 475 6.08 19.34 20.09
CA GLY A 475 5.34 20.44 20.72
C GLY A 475 4.00 20.07 21.35
N HIS A 476 3.65 18.78 21.37
CA HIS A 476 2.42 18.25 21.96
C HIS A 476 2.68 17.35 23.19
N ASP A 477 1.66 17.19 24.04
CA ASP A 477 1.75 16.37 25.25
C ASP A 477 1.70 14.87 24.89
N ILE A 478 2.50 14.05 25.59
CA ILE A 478 2.61 12.60 25.32
C ILE A 478 1.26 11.87 25.39
N GLU A 479 0.32 12.35 26.20
CA GLU A 479 -0.98 11.70 26.36
C GLU A 479 -1.96 12.03 25.22
N THR A 480 -1.80 13.17 24.53
CA THR A 480 -2.78 13.68 23.55
C THR A 480 -2.21 13.97 22.16
N TRP A 481 -0.90 13.77 21.96
CA TRP A 481 -0.19 14.28 20.77
C TRP A 481 -0.78 13.84 19.43
N LYS A 482 -1.31 12.61 19.33
CA LYS A 482 -1.89 12.08 18.08
C LYS A 482 -3.08 12.93 17.65
N VAL A 483 -3.97 13.25 18.60
CA VAL A 483 -5.15 14.09 18.34
C VAL A 483 -4.76 15.53 18.11
N ASP A 484 -3.86 16.06 18.94
CA ASP A 484 -3.47 17.46 18.85
C ASP A 484 -2.79 17.78 17.50
N ASP A 485 -1.87 16.93 17.05
CA ASP A 485 -1.17 17.10 15.77
C ASP A 485 -2.12 16.83 14.58
N TRP A 486 -3.02 15.85 14.70
CA TRP A 486 -4.07 15.60 13.70
C TRP A 486 -4.98 16.83 13.51
N TYR A 487 -5.44 17.46 14.60
CA TYR A 487 -6.19 18.72 14.54
C TYR A 487 -5.34 19.86 13.97
N ALA A 488 -4.06 19.96 14.35
CA ALA A 488 -3.17 21.00 13.85
C ALA A 488 -2.94 20.91 12.32
N LYS A 489 -3.09 19.71 11.76
CA LYS A 489 -2.95 19.42 10.32
C LYS A 489 -4.27 19.41 9.55
N ASP A 490 -5.32 20.00 10.13
CA ASP A 490 -6.65 20.10 9.53
C ASP A 490 -7.28 18.73 9.24
N ARG A 491 -7.03 17.76 10.13
CA ARG A 491 -7.68 16.45 10.17
C ARG A 491 -7.54 15.66 8.85
N PRO A 492 -6.31 15.33 8.43
CA PRO A 492 -6.09 14.48 7.26
C PRO A 492 -6.86 13.16 7.39
N GLU A 493 -7.38 12.67 6.27
CA GLU A 493 -8.21 11.45 6.22
C GLU A 493 -7.38 10.17 6.32
N ILE A 494 -6.08 10.27 6.01
CA ILE A 494 -5.09 9.20 6.15
C ILE A 494 -3.92 9.73 6.97
N ILE A 495 -3.52 8.97 8.00
CA ILE A 495 -2.38 9.33 8.83
C ILE A 495 -1.30 8.25 8.80
N VAL A 496 -0.06 8.68 8.63
CA VAL A 496 1.13 7.84 8.79
C VAL A 496 1.81 8.22 10.09
N TYR A 497 1.97 7.31 11.03
CA TYR A 497 2.57 7.66 12.31
C TYR A 497 3.28 6.48 12.94
N GLU A 498 4.14 6.80 13.89
CA GLU A 498 4.87 5.80 14.64
C GLU A 498 4.17 5.45 15.95
N ASP A 499 4.12 4.17 16.27
CA ASP A 499 3.44 3.68 17.46
C ASP A 499 4.06 2.40 18.01
N THR A 500 4.15 2.31 19.33
CA THR A 500 4.45 1.07 20.07
C THR A 500 3.26 0.55 20.87
N THR A 501 2.14 1.27 20.87
CA THR A 501 0.97 0.91 21.67
C THR A 501 -0.06 0.08 20.92
N ALA A 502 0.12 -0.13 19.61
CA ALA A 502 -0.78 -0.94 18.80
C ALA A 502 -0.68 -2.43 19.23
N ARG A 503 -1.83 -3.01 19.57
CA ARG A 503 -1.95 -4.34 20.22
C ARG A 503 -2.37 -5.40 19.21
N SER A 504 -1.50 -5.69 18.24
CA SER A 504 -1.75 -6.74 17.23
C SER A 504 -0.46 -7.52 16.96
N ASP A 505 -0.49 -8.50 16.06
CA ASP A 505 0.59 -9.44 15.77
C ASP A 505 1.95 -8.76 15.51
N HIS A 506 1.95 -7.57 14.93
CA HIS A 506 3.16 -6.78 14.68
C HIS A 506 4.00 -6.50 15.93
N ALA A 507 3.37 -6.43 17.11
CA ALA A 507 4.09 -6.21 18.36
C ALA A 507 5.10 -7.31 18.63
N THR A 508 4.78 -8.58 18.31
CA THR A 508 5.69 -9.71 18.54
C THR A 508 6.94 -9.61 17.63
N PHE A 509 6.79 -9.11 16.40
CA PHE A 509 7.92 -8.86 15.50
C PHE A 509 8.85 -7.76 16.05
N GLN A 510 8.28 -6.70 16.60
CA GLN A 510 9.04 -5.61 17.22
C GLN A 510 9.75 -6.09 18.50
N ASP A 511 9.01 -6.73 19.40
CA ASP A 511 9.48 -7.11 20.74
C ASP A 511 10.47 -8.28 20.68
N ASN A 512 10.14 -9.30 19.89
CA ASN A 512 10.92 -10.54 19.84
C ASN A 512 12.09 -10.39 18.88
N LEU A 513 11.88 -9.88 17.66
CA LEU A 513 12.90 -9.86 16.60
C LEU A 513 13.59 -8.51 16.44
N GLY A 514 13.02 -7.42 16.99
CA GLY A 514 13.49 -6.07 16.69
C GLY A 514 13.22 -5.65 15.25
N THR A 515 12.29 -6.32 14.56
CA THR A 515 11.95 -6.07 13.16
C THR A 515 11.10 -4.80 13.02
N VAL A 516 11.38 -4.00 11.99
CA VAL A 516 10.53 -2.85 11.66
C VAL A 516 9.22 -3.33 11.03
N THR A 517 8.11 -2.75 11.46
CA THR A 517 6.78 -3.15 11.00
C THR A 517 6.02 -1.97 10.43
N MET A 518 5.21 -2.22 9.41
CA MET A 518 4.17 -1.32 8.91
C MET A 518 2.84 -2.02 9.05
N GLY A 519 1.81 -1.37 9.56
CA GLY A 519 0.48 -1.93 9.59
C GLY A 519 -0.58 -0.96 9.12
N PHE A 520 -1.67 -1.52 8.62
CA PHE A 520 -2.81 -0.78 8.11
C PHE A 520 -4.02 -1.06 9.00
N GLY A 521 -4.73 -0.01 9.45
CA GLY A 521 -6.03 -0.14 10.10
C GLY A 521 -6.13 0.25 11.59
N GLY A 522 -7.17 -0.28 12.26
CA GLY A 522 -7.35 -0.26 13.71
C GLY A 522 -8.45 0.66 14.27
N LEU A 523 -9.64 0.70 13.66
CA LEU A 523 -10.83 1.21 14.35
C LEU A 523 -11.33 0.18 15.36
N VAL A 524 -10.55 -0.07 16.40
CA VAL A 524 -10.85 -1.03 17.48
C VAL A 524 -12.26 -0.76 18.03
N ASP A 525 -12.40 0.16 18.98
CA ASP A 525 -13.72 0.60 19.43
C ASP A 525 -14.35 1.66 18.53
N GLY A 526 -13.64 2.08 17.47
CA GLY A 526 -14.12 2.99 16.43
C GLY A 526 -15.07 2.35 15.41
N TYR A 527 -15.13 1.02 15.35
CA TYR A 527 -16.12 0.29 14.55
C TYR A 527 -17.12 -0.39 15.49
N TRP A 528 -18.41 -0.01 15.40
CA TRP A 528 -19.44 -0.50 16.34
C TRP A 528 -19.52 -2.04 16.40
N CYS A 529 -19.33 -2.67 15.24
CA CYS A 529 -19.42 -4.12 15.10
C CYS A 529 -18.12 -4.86 15.40
N TYR A 530 -17.05 -4.16 15.82
CA TYR A 530 -15.83 -4.80 16.28
C TYR A 530 -16.10 -5.81 17.41
N HIS A 531 -15.68 -7.06 17.18
CA HIS A 531 -15.94 -8.23 18.01
C HIS A 531 -17.42 -8.52 18.28
N GLN A 532 -18.30 -8.14 17.35
CA GLN A 532 -19.74 -8.36 17.45
C GLN A 532 -20.26 -9.28 16.34
N THR A 533 -21.40 -9.91 16.58
CA THR A 533 -22.07 -10.73 15.56
C THR A 533 -22.59 -9.95 14.36
N CYS A 534 -22.59 -8.62 14.41
CA CYS A 534 -22.90 -7.77 13.25
C CYS A 534 -21.68 -7.50 12.38
N ASP A 535 -20.48 -7.95 12.75
CA ASP A 535 -19.28 -7.82 11.92
C ASP A 535 -19.38 -8.68 10.65
N THR A 536 -20.05 -8.15 9.65
CA THR A 536 -20.43 -8.82 8.41
C THR A 536 -20.07 -7.94 7.21
N VAL A 537 -19.97 -8.54 6.02
CA VAL A 537 -19.67 -7.78 4.80
C VAL A 537 -20.77 -6.76 4.50
N ASP A 538 -22.03 -7.10 4.74
CA ASP A 538 -23.16 -6.17 4.56
C ASP A 538 -23.03 -4.95 5.48
N GLU A 539 -22.61 -5.16 6.74
CA GLU A 539 -22.35 -4.07 7.69
C GLU A 539 -21.20 -3.17 7.21
N MET A 540 -20.10 -3.75 6.73
CA MET A 540 -18.99 -2.97 6.16
C MET A 540 -19.42 -2.18 4.92
N ILE A 541 -20.27 -2.76 4.06
CA ILE A 541 -20.82 -2.08 2.88
C ILE A 541 -21.68 -0.90 3.33
N ASP A 542 -22.62 -1.12 4.24
CA ASP A 542 -23.50 -0.06 4.75
C ASP A 542 -22.69 1.06 5.42
N TRP A 543 -21.63 0.70 6.15
CA TRP A 543 -20.70 1.65 6.77
C TRP A 543 -19.96 2.53 5.75
N MET A 544 -19.60 1.95 4.60
CA MET A 544 -18.84 2.64 3.57
C MET A 544 -19.71 3.44 2.59
N ASP A 545 -21.04 3.43 2.72
CA ASP A 545 -21.94 4.11 1.79
C ASP A 545 -22.00 5.63 2.04
N THR A 546 -21.57 6.40 1.04
CA THR A 546 -21.59 7.87 1.05
C THR A 546 -22.71 8.44 0.19
N THR A 547 -23.62 7.61 -0.33
CA THR A 547 -24.72 8.04 -1.19
C THR A 547 -25.67 8.98 -0.45
N GLY A 548 -25.79 10.21 -0.95
CA GLY A 548 -26.64 11.24 -0.34
C GLY A 548 -26.16 11.76 1.02
N LYS A 549 -24.90 11.51 1.37
CA LYS A 549 -24.24 12.07 2.57
C LYS A 549 -23.64 13.44 2.28
N GLU A 550 -23.42 14.22 3.33
CA GLU A 550 -22.75 15.53 3.24
C GLU A 550 -21.22 15.42 3.33
N TYR A 551 -20.68 14.20 3.43
CA TYR A 551 -19.26 13.87 3.55
C TYR A 551 -18.86 12.76 2.55
N GLY A 552 -17.57 12.71 2.21
CA GLY A 552 -17.04 11.77 1.23
C GLY A 552 -17.51 12.07 -0.20
N GLU A 553 -16.88 11.44 -1.19
CA GLU A 553 -17.38 11.45 -2.57
C GLU A 553 -18.61 10.54 -2.68
N GLU A 554 -19.63 10.95 -3.45
CA GLU A 554 -20.88 10.19 -3.59
C GLU A 554 -20.64 8.86 -4.33
N GLN A 555 -20.62 7.76 -3.58
CA GLN A 555 -20.36 6.41 -4.07
C GLN A 555 -21.15 5.38 -3.25
N SER A 556 -21.45 4.24 -3.85
CA SER A 556 -22.07 3.13 -3.12
C SER A 556 -21.11 2.53 -2.10
N GLY A 557 -21.66 1.94 -1.04
CA GLY A 557 -20.87 1.25 -0.02
C GLY A 557 -19.93 0.18 -0.57
N THR A 558 -20.41 -0.62 -1.53
CA THR A 558 -19.59 -1.63 -2.20
C THR A 558 -18.43 -1.01 -2.99
N SER A 559 -18.66 0.11 -3.68
CA SER A 559 -17.61 0.79 -4.44
C SER A 559 -16.52 1.32 -3.52
N ASN A 560 -16.91 1.97 -2.42
CA ASN A 560 -15.99 2.52 -1.43
C ASN A 560 -15.24 1.42 -0.66
N LEU A 561 -15.89 0.33 -0.28
CA LEU A 561 -15.21 -0.81 0.37
C LEU A 561 -14.18 -1.44 -0.58
N VAL A 562 -14.52 -1.61 -1.86
CA VAL A 562 -13.58 -2.09 -2.88
C VAL A 562 -12.41 -1.12 -3.07
N ASP A 563 -12.66 0.20 -3.05
CA ASP A 563 -11.62 1.23 -3.13
C ASP A 563 -10.65 1.20 -1.93
N ALA A 564 -11.20 1.06 -0.72
CA ALA A 564 -10.42 0.92 0.51
C ALA A 564 -9.48 -0.30 0.47
N LEU A 565 -10.03 -1.45 0.07
CA LEU A 565 -9.26 -2.69 -0.10
C LEU A 565 -8.20 -2.55 -1.20
N ASP A 566 -8.52 -1.89 -2.31
CA ASP A 566 -7.57 -1.62 -3.40
C ASP A 566 -6.39 -0.77 -2.94
N THR A 567 -6.68 0.30 -2.19
CA THR A 567 -5.71 1.24 -1.64
C THR A 567 -4.68 0.53 -0.77
N ILE A 568 -5.14 -0.25 0.20
CA ILE A 568 -4.27 -0.95 1.16
C ILE A 568 -3.48 -2.07 0.47
N THR A 569 -4.14 -2.85 -0.38
CA THR A 569 -3.50 -3.97 -1.10
C THR A 569 -2.39 -3.47 -2.03
N TRP A 570 -2.63 -2.39 -2.79
CA TRP A 570 -1.59 -1.80 -3.64
C TRP A 570 -0.44 -1.21 -2.83
N TRP A 571 -0.73 -0.57 -1.70
CA TRP A 571 0.31 -0.02 -0.83
C TRP A 571 1.21 -1.13 -0.29
N ALA A 572 0.62 -2.22 0.19
CA ALA A 572 1.31 -3.43 0.61
C ALA A 572 2.17 -4.02 -0.52
N THR A 573 1.64 -4.14 -1.75
CA THR A 573 2.38 -4.65 -2.91
C THR A 573 3.55 -3.74 -3.33
N TYR A 574 3.39 -2.42 -3.33
CA TYR A 574 4.50 -1.50 -3.62
C TYR A 574 5.58 -1.57 -2.54
N SER A 575 5.19 -1.60 -1.25
CA SER A 575 6.12 -1.79 -0.15
C SER A 575 6.93 -3.07 -0.34
N PHE A 576 6.27 -4.16 -0.77
CA PHE A 576 6.95 -5.42 -1.06
C PHE A 576 8.05 -5.26 -2.13
N PHE A 577 7.73 -4.69 -3.29
CA PHE A 577 8.71 -4.55 -4.37
C PHE A 577 9.89 -3.65 -3.98
N HIS A 578 9.63 -2.57 -3.25
CA HIS A 578 10.68 -1.69 -2.77
C HIS A 578 11.60 -2.39 -1.75
N LEU A 579 11.00 -3.12 -0.80
CA LEU A 579 11.71 -3.83 0.26
C LEU A 579 12.47 -5.06 -0.26
N ASP A 580 12.04 -5.67 -1.37
CA ASP A 580 12.81 -6.75 -2.00
C ASP A 580 14.17 -6.26 -2.52
N GLN A 581 14.20 -5.08 -3.15
CA GLN A 581 15.45 -4.52 -3.63
C GLN A 581 16.29 -3.91 -2.50
N ASP A 582 15.67 -3.11 -1.64
CA ASP A 582 16.37 -2.37 -0.59
C ASP A 582 15.62 -2.52 0.75
N PRO A 583 15.87 -3.62 1.49
CA PRO A 583 15.22 -3.85 2.76
C PRO A 583 15.52 -2.73 3.77
N ILE A 584 14.46 -2.14 4.32
CA ILE A 584 14.56 -1.15 5.40
C ILE A 584 14.60 -1.91 6.72
N ARG A 585 15.66 -1.71 7.50
CA ARG A 585 15.81 -2.28 8.85
C ARG A 585 15.32 -1.32 9.91
N ASN A 586 15.12 -1.87 11.11
CA ASN A 586 14.87 -1.07 12.30
C ASN A 586 16.06 -0.14 12.57
N ALA A 587 15.81 1.16 12.56
CA ALA A 587 16.83 2.19 12.74
C ALA A 587 17.59 2.09 14.08
N TYR A 588 17.04 1.42 15.09
CA TYR A 588 17.73 1.17 16.36
C TYR A 588 18.80 0.08 16.28
N LEU A 589 18.72 -0.81 15.28
CA LEU A 589 19.70 -1.90 15.10
C LEU A 589 20.90 -1.47 14.25
N ASP A 590 20.75 -0.39 13.48
CA ASP A 590 21.77 0.16 12.57
C ASP A 590 22.63 1.29 13.20
N ALA A 591 22.50 1.54 14.51
CA ALA A 591 23.16 2.62 15.25
C ALA A 591 24.50 2.27 15.93
#